data_AF-A0A846NF78-F1
#
_entry.id   AF-A0A846NF78-F1
#
_cell.length_a   1.000
_cell.length_b   1.000
_cell.length_c   1.000
_cell.angle_alpha   90.00
_cell.angle_beta   90.00
_cell.angle_gamma   90.00
#
_symmetry.space_group_name_H-M   'P 1'
#
loop_
_entity.id
_entity.type
_entity.pdbx_description
1 polymer ?
#
loop_
_entity_poly.entity_id
_entity_poly.type
_entity_poly.pdbx_seq_one_letter_code
_entity_poly.pdbx_strand_id
1 'polypeptide(L)'
;MLDLVGELRRLSLECLKRGDPESAEDKMNVMEEIYESLMSLEHTSMIQNFRRKMDTARRLIEATRGDVVTGLRRWSLEKAINGLSLSMSRRGRGGRDGVDVLNREGQESSANDG
;
A
#
# COMPACT_ATOMS: atom_id res chain seq x y z
N MET A 1 13.11 24.97 -8.21
CA MET A 1 12.00 24.15 -8.79
C MET A 1 12.38 22.69 -8.81
N LEU A 2 13.42 22.30 -9.56
CA LEU A 2 13.86 20.90 -9.61
C LEU A 2 14.21 20.35 -8.22
N ASP A 3 14.76 21.18 -7.34
CA ASP A 3 15.07 20.78 -5.96
C ASP A 3 13.81 20.46 -5.15
N LEU A 4 12.74 21.25 -5.31
CA LEU A 4 11.45 21.03 -4.64
C LEU A 4 10.78 19.76 -5.15
N VAL A 5 10.73 19.57 -6.48
CA VAL A 5 10.22 18.34 -7.12
C VAL A 5 11.03 17.12 -6.68
N GLY A 6 12.36 17.26 -6.60
CA GLY A 6 13.26 16.22 -6.10
C GLY A 6 12.99 15.85 -4.64
N GLU A 7 12.76 16.84 -3.78
CA GLU A 7 12.45 16.61 -2.36
C GLU A 7 11.07 15.98 -2.17
N LEU A 8 10.06 16.39 -2.93
CA LEU A 8 8.74 15.76 -2.92
C LEU A 8 8.83 14.31 -3.38
N ARG A 9 9.57 14.02 -4.47
CA ARG A 9 9.86 12.64 -4.88
C ARG A 9 10.54 11.85 -3.76
N ARG A 10 11.55 12.42 -3.10
CA ARG A 10 12.24 11.76 -1.97
C ARG A 10 11.26 11.41 -0.85
N LEU A 11 10.36 12.32 -0.49
CA LEU A 11 9.33 12.10 0.54
C LEU A 11 8.32 11.05 0.10
N SER A 12 7.83 11.06 -1.14
CA SER A 12 6.94 10.02 -1.68
C SER A 12 7.58 8.64 -1.60
N LEU A 13 8.84 8.50 -2.06
CA LEU A 13 9.55 7.23 -2.01
C LEU A 13 9.83 6.77 -0.57
N GLU A 14 10.07 7.70 0.36
CA GLU A 14 10.22 7.39 1.78
C GLU A 14 8.92 6.84 2.38
N CYS A 15 7.76 7.38 1.99
CA CYS A 15 6.45 6.85 2.42
C CYS A 15 6.21 5.44 1.87
N LEU A 16 6.51 5.21 0.58
CA LEU A 16 6.44 3.87 -0.02
C LEU A 16 7.33 2.86 0.70
N LYS A 17 8.56 3.26 1.07
CA LYS A 17 9.49 2.41 1.81
C LYS A 17 8.97 2.04 3.20
N ARG A 18 8.16 2.89 3.82
CA ARG A 18 7.53 2.66 5.14
C ARG A 18 6.24 1.86 5.08
N GLY A 19 5.79 1.48 3.87
CA GLY A 19 4.52 0.76 3.68
C GLY A 19 3.30 1.67 3.78
N ASP A 20 3.47 2.96 3.52
CA ASP A 20 2.41 3.97 3.54
C ASP A 20 2.22 4.59 2.13
N PRO A 21 1.55 3.87 1.22
CA PRO A 21 1.33 4.33 -0.14
C PRO A 21 0.31 5.46 -0.25
N GLU A 22 -0.62 5.59 0.70
CA GLU A 22 -1.60 6.68 0.73
C GLU A 22 -0.87 8.02 0.99
N SER A 23 0.01 8.09 1.99
CA SER A 23 0.83 9.28 2.19
C SER A 23 1.75 9.58 1.01
N ALA A 24 2.22 8.54 0.29
CA ALA A 24 3.03 8.72 -0.91
C ALA A 24 2.24 9.36 -2.05
N GLU A 25 0.97 8.96 -2.22
CA GLU A 25 0.02 9.54 -3.16
C GLU A 25 -0.29 11.00 -2.83
N ASP A 26 -0.49 11.35 -1.56
CA ASP A 26 -0.69 12.75 -1.15
C ASP A 26 0.49 13.64 -1.55
N LYS A 27 1.73 13.19 -1.33
CA LYS A 27 2.93 13.95 -1.70
C LYS A 27 3.10 14.04 -3.22
N MET A 28 2.70 12.99 -3.93
CA MET A 28 2.67 12.97 -5.40
C MET A 28 1.68 14.02 -5.94
N ASN A 29 0.47 14.08 -5.37
CA ASN A 29 -0.57 15.04 -5.78
C ASN A 29 -0.12 16.49 -5.58
N VAL A 30 0.51 16.81 -4.44
CA VAL A 30 1.09 18.15 -4.20
C VAL A 30 2.13 18.50 -5.25
N MET A 31 2.95 17.52 -5.67
CA MET A 31 3.96 17.73 -6.71
C MET A 31 3.32 18.04 -8.08
N GLU A 32 2.18 17.42 -8.39
CA GLU A 32 1.40 17.67 -9.61
C GLU A 32 0.72 19.05 -9.57
N GLU A 33 0.11 19.43 -8.47
CA GLU A 33 -0.53 20.75 -8.29
C GLU A 33 0.47 21.91 -8.49
N ILE A 34 1.68 21.77 -7.93
CA ILE A 34 2.76 22.74 -8.12
C ILE A 34 3.15 22.82 -9.60
N TYR A 35 3.24 21.67 -10.27
CA TYR A 35 3.60 21.61 -11.68
C TYR A 35 2.55 22.25 -12.58
N GLU A 36 1.27 21.98 -12.34
CA GLU A 36 0.15 22.58 -13.08
C GLU A 36 0.08 24.09 -12.87
N SER A 37 0.27 24.53 -11.62
CA SER A 37 0.35 25.96 -11.28
C SER A 37 1.49 26.65 -12.04
N LEU A 38 2.66 26.01 -12.12
CA LEU A 38 3.82 26.54 -12.84
C LEU A 38 3.64 26.52 -14.36
N MET A 39 2.99 25.49 -14.91
CA MET A 39 2.59 25.45 -16.33
C MET A 39 1.71 26.64 -16.67
N SER A 40 0.71 26.96 -15.83
CA SER A 40 -0.19 28.10 -16.08
C SER A 40 0.54 29.45 -16.19
N LEU A 41 1.64 29.61 -15.44
CA LEU A 41 2.50 30.80 -15.45
C LEU A 41 3.48 30.83 -16.64
N GLU A 42 3.82 29.69 -17.22
CA GLU A 42 4.65 29.62 -18.42
C GLU A 42 3.93 30.20 -19.64
N HIS A 43 2.63 29.91 -19.79
CA HIS A 43 1.83 30.39 -20.92
C HIS A 43 1.79 31.93 -21.03
N THR A 44 2.13 32.66 -19.95
CA THR A 44 2.21 34.13 -19.95
C THR A 44 3.63 34.69 -20.13
N SER A 45 4.69 33.88 -20.01
CA SER A 45 6.07 34.38 -19.93
C SER A 45 7.04 33.74 -20.93
N MET A 46 7.72 34.58 -21.72
CA MET A 46 8.65 34.19 -22.79
C MET A 46 10.05 33.86 -22.24
N ILE A 47 10.13 33.02 -21.21
CA ILE A 47 11.38 32.72 -20.49
C ILE A 47 12.17 31.61 -21.20
N GLN A 48 13.24 32.02 -21.89
CA GLN A 48 14.26 31.10 -22.41
C GLN A 48 14.84 30.26 -21.26
N ASN A 49 14.92 28.93 -21.45
CA ASN A 49 15.31 27.89 -20.47
C ASN A 49 14.24 27.39 -19.47
N PHE A 50 13.05 27.98 -19.42
CA PHE A 50 11.98 27.49 -18.53
C PHE A 50 11.43 26.14 -19.01
N ARG A 51 11.14 26.01 -20.31
CA ARG A 51 10.73 24.74 -20.94
C ARG A 51 11.61 23.55 -20.58
N ARG A 52 12.94 23.71 -20.65
CA ARG A 52 13.87 22.61 -20.36
C ARG A 52 13.79 22.14 -18.91
N LYS A 53 13.62 23.07 -17.96
CA LYS A 53 13.42 22.73 -16.54
C LYS A 53 12.05 22.09 -16.30
N MET A 54 11.01 22.57 -16.99
CA MET A 54 9.66 21.98 -16.95
C MET A 54 9.64 20.56 -17.49
N ASP A 55 10.36 20.28 -18.58
CA ASP A 55 10.46 18.93 -19.13
C ASP A 55 11.18 17.97 -18.17
N THR A 56 12.23 18.42 -17.50
CA THR A 56 12.89 17.62 -16.46
C THR A 56 11.96 17.38 -15.27
N ALA A 57 11.22 18.40 -14.81
CA ALA A 57 10.24 18.24 -13.75
C ALA A 57 9.13 17.25 -14.14
N ARG A 58 8.60 17.36 -15.36
CA ARG A 58 7.57 16.45 -15.91
C ARG A 58 8.04 14.99 -15.86
N ARG A 59 9.27 14.72 -16.34
CA ARG A 59 9.84 13.36 -16.30
C ARG A 59 9.94 12.81 -14.88
N LEU A 60 10.34 13.63 -13.91
CA LEU A 60 10.42 13.22 -12.50
C LEU A 60 9.03 12.92 -11.93
N ILE A 61 8.04 13.74 -12.26
CA ILE A 61 6.64 13.54 -11.85
C ILE A 61 6.12 12.23 -12.43
N GLU A 62 6.23 12.02 -13.74
CA GLU A 62 5.77 10.78 -14.39
C GLU A 62 6.43 9.52 -13.80
N ALA A 63 7.74 9.57 -13.56
CA ALA A 63 8.44 8.46 -12.91
C ALA A 63 7.91 8.20 -11.49
N THR A 64 7.69 9.26 -10.71
CA THR A 64 7.19 9.15 -9.32
C THR A 64 5.75 8.63 -9.29
N ARG A 65 4.91 9.03 -10.25
CA ARG A 65 3.56 8.48 -10.41
C ARG A 65 3.59 6.97 -10.63
N GLY A 66 4.49 6.51 -11.51
CA GLY A 66 4.69 5.07 -11.76
C GLY A 66 5.10 4.30 -10.50
N ASP A 67 6.02 4.87 -9.71
CA ASP A 67 6.47 4.31 -8.44
C ASP A 67 5.31 4.20 -7.43
N VAL A 68 4.51 5.28 -7.27
CA VAL A 68 3.37 5.34 -6.35
C VAL A 68 2.27 4.35 -6.74
N VAL A 69 1.88 4.30 -8.02
CA VAL A 69 0.87 3.35 -8.52
C VAL A 69 1.31 1.91 -8.25
N THR A 70 2.59 1.60 -8.49
CA THR A 70 3.14 0.27 -8.22
C THR A 70 3.09 -0.05 -6.72
N GLY A 71 3.47 0.91 -5.88
CA GLY A 71 3.39 0.80 -4.42
C GLY A 71 1.97 0.54 -3.93
N LEU A 72 0.98 1.29 -4.44
CA LEU A 72 -0.42 1.15 -4.06
C LEU A 72 -1.00 -0.22 -4.47
N ARG A 73 -0.69 -0.67 -5.69
CA ARG A 73 -1.09 -2.00 -6.17
C ARG A 73 -0.49 -3.11 -5.32
N ARG A 74 0.79 -2.99 -4.98
CA ARG A 74 1.49 -3.95 -4.12
C ARG A 74 0.86 -4.01 -2.73
N TRP A 75 0.58 -2.86 -2.12
CA TRP A 75 -0.07 -2.79 -0.82
C TRP A 75 -1.47 -3.40 -0.82
N SER A 76 -2.27 -3.11 -1.85
CA SER A 76 -3.61 -3.70 -2.01
C SER A 76 -3.54 -5.23 -2.10
N LEU A 77 -2.56 -5.76 -2.84
CA LEU A 77 -2.31 -7.19 -2.95
C LEU A 77 -1.86 -7.81 -1.61
N GLU A 78 -0.91 -7.17 -0.92
CA GLU A 78 -0.45 -7.61 0.41
C GLU A 78 -1.62 -7.64 1.42
N LYS A 79 -2.48 -6.63 1.40
CA LYS A 79 -3.70 -6.56 2.24
C LYS A 79 -4.67 -7.69 1.91
N ALA A 80 -4.91 -7.98 0.62
CA ALA A 80 -5.79 -9.06 0.19
C ALA A 80 -5.27 -10.44 0.62
N ILE A 81 -3.96 -10.68 0.46
CA ILE A 81 -3.30 -11.93 0.89
C ILE A 81 -3.40 -12.11 2.40
N ASN A 82 -3.10 -11.06 3.17
CA ASN A 82 -3.18 -11.09 4.63
C ASN A 82 -4.62 -11.34 5.11
N GLY A 83 -5.60 -10.70 4.47
CA GLY A 83 -7.02 -10.93 4.75
C GLY A 83 -7.44 -12.37 4.48
N LEU A 84 -6.99 -12.96 3.37
CA LEU A 84 -7.26 -14.34 3.04
C LEU A 84 -6.64 -15.30 4.06
N SER A 85 -5.36 -15.12 4.40
CA SER A 85 -4.64 -15.93 5.41
C SER A 85 -5.36 -15.90 6.77
N LEU A 86 -5.83 -14.73 7.19
CA LEU A 86 -6.59 -14.57 8.43
C LEU A 86 -7.91 -15.36 8.39
N SER A 87 -8.62 -15.32 7.26
CA SER A 87 -9.88 -16.06 7.07
C SER A 87 -9.68 -17.58 7.10
N MET A 88 -8.56 -18.06 6.55
CA MET A 88 -8.19 -19.47 6.56
C MET A 88 -7.81 -19.95 7.96
N SER A 89 -7.05 -19.14 8.72
CA SER A 89 -6.72 -19.43 10.12
C SER A 89 -7.95 -19.56 11.02
N ARG A 90 -9.00 -18.74 10.78
CA ARG A 90 -10.28 -18.83 11.51
C ARG A 90 -11.05 -20.11 11.17
N ARG A 91 -11.06 -20.51 9.89
CA ARG A 91 -11.76 -21.73 9.45
C ARG A 91 -11.11 -23.01 10.01
N GLY A 92 -9.79 -23.04 10.16
CA GLY A 92 -9.07 -24.19 10.70
C GLY A 92 -9.22 -24.45 12.22
N ARG A 93 -9.76 -23.48 12.99
CA ARG A 93 -10.02 -23.66 14.44
C ARG A 93 -11.40 -24.23 14.76
N GLY A 94 -12.39 -24.08 13.87
CA GLY A 94 -13.75 -24.60 14.09
C GLY A 94 -13.94 -26.10 13.88
N GLY A 95 -12.88 -26.86 13.55
CA GLY A 95 -12.95 -28.29 13.23
C GLY A 95 -12.30 -29.23 14.25
N ARG A 96 -11.82 -28.72 15.40
CA ARG A 96 -11.09 -29.54 16.40
C ARG A 96 -11.83 -29.77 17.72
N ASP A 97 -12.96 -29.11 17.96
CA ASP A 97 -13.69 -29.24 19.23
C ASP A 97 -14.75 -30.36 19.23
N GLY A 98 -14.90 -31.11 18.13
CA GLY A 98 -15.91 -32.17 17.99
C GLY A 98 -15.43 -33.60 18.28
N VAL A 99 -14.14 -33.84 18.54
CA VAL A 99 -13.57 -35.19 18.65
C VAL A 99 -13.36 -35.65 20.11
N ASP A 100 -13.39 -34.74 21.09
CA ASP A 100 -13.08 -35.07 22.48
C ASP A 100 -14.29 -35.42 23.37
N VAL A 101 -15.53 -35.33 22.86
CA VAL A 101 -16.74 -35.61 23.67
C VAL A 101 -17.18 -37.08 23.58
N LEU A 102 -16.73 -37.84 22.57
CA LEU A 102 -17.24 -39.21 22.34
C LEU A 102 -16.39 -40.33 22.96
N ASN A 103 -15.32 -40.02 23.69
CA ASN A 103 -14.44 -41.05 24.28
C ASN A 103 -14.58 -41.22 25.80
N ARG A 104 -15.67 -40.72 26.41
CA ARG A 104 -15.92 -40.86 27.87
C ARG A 104 -17.04 -41.81 28.26
N GLU A 105 -17.87 -42.30 27.34
CA GLU A 105 -19.02 -43.15 27.68
C GLU A 105 -18.75 -44.67 27.56
N GLY A 106 -17.50 -45.08 27.32
CA GLY A 106 -17.14 -46.49 27.06
C GLY A 106 -16.48 -47.28 28.19
N GLN A 107 -16.28 -46.73 29.40
CA GLN A 107 -15.48 -47.41 30.44
C GLN A 107 -16.13 -47.56 31.82
N GLU A 108 -17.40 -47.19 32.02
CA GLU A 108 -18.09 -47.37 33.31
C GLU A 108 -19.32 -48.28 33.18
N SER A 109 -19.16 -49.56 32.82
CA SER A 109 -20.22 -50.56 33.07
C SER A 109 -19.71 -52.00 33.09
N SER A 110 -18.53 -52.23 33.67
CA SER A 110 -18.03 -53.58 33.93
C SER A 110 -17.37 -53.67 35.30
N ALA A 111 -18.09 -53.26 36.34
CA ALA A 111 -17.73 -53.55 37.72
C ALA A 111 -18.93 -53.31 38.64
N ASN A 112 -19.92 -54.22 38.65
CA ASN A 112 -20.69 -54.49 39.86
C ASN A 112 -21.44 -55.84 39.77
N ASP A 113 -20.69 -56.94 39.86
CA ASP A 113 -21.21 -58.21 40.35
C ASP A 113 -20.44 -58.50 41.65
N GLY A 114 -21.16 -58.57 42.77
CA GLY A 114 -20.63 -58.63 44.13
C GLY A 114 -21.71 -58.39 45.18
#